data_AF-K9SD68-F1
#
_entry.id   AF-K9SD68-F1
#
_cell.length_a   1.000
_cell.length_b   1.000
_cell.length_c   1.000
_cell.angle_alpha   90.00
_cell.angle_beta   90.00
_cell.angle_gamma   90.00
#
_symmetry.space_group_name_H-M   'P 1'
#
loop_
_entity.id
_entity.type
_entity.pdbx_description
1 polymer ?
#
loop_
_entity_poly.entity_id
_entity_poly.type
_entity_poly.pdbx_seq_one_letter_code
_entity_poly.pdbx_strand_id
1 'polypeptide(L)'
;MTFVLSPAEIEAAQTQFAGQAAAQEAIAALQAHSGRLDTSFNHLCAQKIGVAVVFEPDDPRSFWQATLNTLASTLGRSKSFQQQLQDYQRSPENVAQLPRLLDTLRSTAALPMDQAMATLVLLHLLRVDWDRFCASAPG
;
A
#
# COMPACT_ATOMS: atom_id res chain seq x y z
N MET A 1 4.57 9.63 -9.10
CA MET A 1 3.47 10.39 -8.46
C MET A 1 3.58 10.18 -6.97
N THR A 2 4.15 11.16 -6.27
CA THR A 2 4.28 11.15 -4.81
C THR A 2 2.90 11.32 -4.16
N PHE A 3 2.45 10.33 -3.38
CA PHE A 3 1.22 10.43 -2.57
C PHE A 3 1.57 10.75 -1.13
N VAL A 4 0.93 11.80 -0.60
CA VAL A 4 1.11 12.28 0.77
C VAL A 4 -0.23 12.25 1.49
N LEU A 5 -0.30 11.50 2.59
CA LEU A 5 -1.44 11.52 3.49
C LEU A 5 -1.35 12.75 4.41
N SER A 6 -2.47 13.45 4.55
CA SER A 6 -2.63 14.50 5.55
C SER A 6 -2.65 13.91 6.98
N PRO A 7 -2.39 14.71 8.02
CA PRO A 7 -2.49 14.26 9.40
C PRO A 7 -3.85 13.63 9.74
N ALA A 8 -4.95 14.19 9.20
CA ALA A 8 -6.29 13.65 9.39
C ALA A 8 -6.48 12.27 8.74
N GLU A 9 -5.88 12.04 7.55
CA GLU A 9 -5.90 10.72 6.90
C GLU A 9 -5.07 9.69 7.67
N ILE A 10 -3.95 10.12 8.26
CA ILE A 10 -3.12 9.25 9.10
C ILE A 10 -3.88 8.87 10.39
N GLU A 11 -4.56 9.82 11.02
CA GLU A 11 -5.38 9.56 12.23
C GLU A 11 -6.59 8.66 11.91
N ALA A 12 -7.23 8.87 10.77
CA ALA A 12 -8.29 8.00 10.27
C ALA A 12 -7.76 6.57 10.06
N ALA A 13 -6.61 6.41 9.40
CA ALA A 13 -5.96 5.11 9.25
C ALA A 13 -5.60 4.50 10.62
N GLN A 14 -5.13 5.30 11.58
CA GLN A 14 -4.83 4.79 12.92
C GLN A 14 -6.04 4.20 13.63
N THR A 15 -7.19 4.85 13.50
CA THR A 15 -8.47 4.36 14.03
C THR A 15 -8.94 3.11 13.28
N GLN A 16 -8.92 3.16 11.95
CA GLN A 16 -9.40 2.10 11.06
C GLN A 16 -8.58 0.80 11.20
N PHE A 17 -7.29 0.92 11.51
CA PHE A 17 -6.36 -0.19 11.65
C PHE A 17 -5.92 -0.44 13.10
N ALA A 18 -6.65 0.08 14.11
CA ALA A 18 -6.28 -0.01 15.53
C ALA A 18 -6.02 -1.46 16.02
N GLY A 19 -6.71 -2.44 15.43
CA GLY A 19 -6.55 -3.87 15.77
C GLY A 19 -5.40 -4.60 15.05
N GLN A 20 -4.61 -3.92 14.21
CA GLN A 20 -3.57 -4.55 13.40
C GLN A 20 -2.18 -4.02 13.74
N ALA A 21 -1.38 -4.82 14.45
CA ALA A 21 -0.03 -4.45 14.88
C ALA A 21 0.87 -4.02 13.70
N ALA A 22 0.82 -4.74 12.58
CA ALA A 22 1.60 -4.40 11.38
C ALA A 22 1.16 -3.09 10.73
N ALA A 23 -0.11 -2.71 10.86
CA ALA A 23 -0.58 -1.42 10.37
C ALA A 23 -0.08 -0.26 11.24
N GLN A 24 0.09 -0.48 12.54
CA GLN A 24 0.68 0.53 13.42
C GLN A 24 2.14 0.84 13.04
N GLU A 25 2.90 -0.17 12.61
CA GLU A 25 4.25 0.05 12.07
C GLU A 25 4.22 0.88 10.78
N ALA A 26 3.29 0.59 9.87
CA ALA A 26 3.09 1.39 8.65
C ALA A 26 2.70 2.85 8.96
N ILE A 27 1.81 3.06 9.92
CA ILE A 27 1.36 4.38 10.37
C ILE A 27 2.51 5.14 11.03
N ALA A 28 3.32 4.48 11.86
CA ALA A 28 4.50 5.10 12.45
C ALA A 28 5.50 5.56 11.39
N ALA A 29 5.74 4.75 10.35
CA ALA A 29 6.56 5.15 9.21
C ALA A 29 5.97 6.36 8.47
N LEU A 30 4.65 6.38 8.25
CA LEU A 30 3.95 7.53 7.67
C LEU A 30 4.13 8.80 8.51
N GLN A 31 3.98 8.72 9.82
CA GLN A 31 4.18 9.86 10.72
C GLN A 31 5.63 10.36 10.67
N ALA A 32 6.60 9.45 10.71
CA ALA A 32 8.02 9.80 10.64
C ALA A 32 8.44 10.46 9.31
N HIS A 33 7.71 10.16 8.23
CA HIS A 33 7.97 10.67 6.89
C HIS A 33 6.89 11.64 6.38
N SER A 34 6.20 12.33 7.28
CA SER A 34 5.23 13.39 6.93
C SER A 34 4.15 12.95 5.95
N GLY A 35 3.64 11.72 6.11
CA GLY A 35 2.59 11.12 5.31
C GLY A 35 3.02 10.62 3.93
N ARG A 36 4.32 10.68 3.60
CA ARG A 36 4.83 10.27 2.29
C ARG A 36 4.87 8.75 2.14
N LEU A 37 3.98 8.20 1.32
CA LEU A 37 3.84 6.73 1.14
C LEU A 37 5.09 6.09 0.55
N ASP A 38 5.65 6.69 -0.49
CA ASP A 38 6.87 6.26 -1.17
C ASP A 38 8.07 6.11 -0.23
N THR A 39 8.29 7.13 0.60
CA THR A 39 9.42 7.25 1.52
C THR A 39 9.23 6.28 2.69
N SER A 40 8.01 6.20 3.22
CA SER A 40 7.65 5.25 4.28
C SER A 40 7.83 3.81 3.82
N PHE A 41 7.41 3.49 2.59
CA PHE A 41 7.55 2.16 2.02
C PHE A 41 9.03 1.81 1.81
N ASN A 42 9.80 2.69 1.17
CA ASN A 42 11.23 2.46 0.95
C ASN A 42 12.00 2.32 2.28
N HIS A 43 11.61 3.08 3.31
CA HIS A 43 12.16 2.93 4.66
C HIS A 43 11.91 1.54 5.25
N LEU A 44 10.67 1.05 5.20
CA LEU A 44 10.33 -0.29 5.67
C LEU A 44 11.03 -1.39 4.87
N CYS A 45 11.14 -1.25 3.54
CA CYS A 45 11.88 -2.17 2.70
C CYS A 45 13.37 -2.21 3.08
N ALA A 46 13.98 -1.05 3.30
CA ALA A 46 15.39 -0.96 3.69
C ALA A 46 15.65 -1.64 5.04
N GLN A 47 14.74 -1.46 6.01
CA GLN A 47 14.86 -2.10 7.32
C GLN A 47 14.68 -3.62 7.27
N LYS A 48 13.70 -4.12 6.50
CA LYS A 48 13.31 -5.54 6.56
C LYS A 48 14.00 -6.43 5.54
N ILE A 49 14.33 -5.88 4.37
CA ILE A 49 14.91 -6.61 3.24
C ILE A 49 16.40 -6.29 3.11
N GLY A 50 16.90 -5.25 3.81
CA GLY A 50 18.31 -4.85 3.79
C GLY A 50 18.72 -4.14 2.50
N VAL A 51 17.76 -3.71 1.67
CA VAL A 51 18.04 -2.98 0.44
C VAL A 51 18.13 -1.49 0.78
N ALA A 52 19.34 -0.94 0.82
CA ALA A 52 19.53 0.51 0.88
C ALA A 52 19.12 1.12 -0.47
N VAL A 53 17.83 1.43 -0.62
CA VAL A 53 17.28 1.99 -1.85
C VAL A 53 17.52 3.50 -1.85
N VAL A 54 18.58 3.97 -2.52
CA VAL A 54 18.80 5.39 -2.80
C VAL A 54 18.21 5.69 -4.18
N PHE A 55 16.88 5.81 -4.24
CA PHE A 55 16.21 6.34 -5.43
C PHE A 55 15.36 7.55 -5.05
N GLU A 56 15.29 8.51 -5.96
CA GLU A 56 14.34 9.59 -5.80
C GLU A 56 12.90 9.03 -5.88
N PRO A 57 11.98 9.56 -5.09
CA PRO A 57 10.63 9.01 -4.97
C PRO A 57 9.79 8.99 -6.27
N ASP A 58 10.09 9.88 -7.21
CA ASP A 58 9.48 9.91 -8.55
C ASP A 58 10.37 9.25 -9.63
N ASP A 59 11.47 8.61 -9.25
CA ASP A 59 12.27 7.80 -10.16
C ASP A 59 11.45 6.55 -10.54
N PRO A 60 11.23 6.26 -11.83
CA PRO A 60 10.58 5.02 -12.27
C PRO A 60 11.36 3.76 -11.87
N ARG A 61 12.63 3.90 -11.48
CA ARG A 61 13.48 2.85 -10.89
C ARG A 61 13.32 2.74 -9.38
N SER A 62 12.57 3.63 -8.74
CA SER A 62 12.31 3.54 -7.30
C SER A 62 11.59 2.23 -6.96
N PHE A 63 11.93 1.67 -5.81
CA PHE A 63 11.36 0.40 -5.38
C PHE A 63 9.84 0.49 -5.18
N TRP A 64 9.35 1.65 -4.74
CA TRP A 64 7.93 1.99 -4.71
C TRP A 64 7.26 1.91 -6.08
N GLN A 65 7.78 2.63 -7.09
CA GLN A 65 7.16 2.63 -8.41
C GLN A 65 7.23 1.24 -9.08
N ALA A 66 8.35 0.52 -8.92
CA ALA A 66 8.47 -0.86 -9.38
C ALA A 66 7.43 -1.77 -8.73
N THR A 67 7.23 -1.63 -7.41
CA THR A 67 6.19 -2.36 -6.67
C THR A 67 4.80 -2.07 -7.21
N LEU A 68 4.44 -0.79 -7.38
CA LEU A 68 3.13 -0.40 -7.91
C LEU A 68 2.90 -0.92 -9.33
N ASN A 69 3.92 -0.87 -10.19
CA ASN A 69 3.83 -1.38 -11.56
C ASN A 69 3.59 -2.89 -11.57
N THR A 70 4.35 -3.65 -10.77
CA THR A 70 4.14 -5.10 -10.65
C THR A 70 2.73 -5.41 -10.14
N LEU A 71 2.27 -4.68 -9.13
CA LEU A 71 0.92 -4.84 -8.57
C LEU A 71 -0.17 -4.48 -9.57
N ALA A 72 0.01 -3.43 -10.37
CA ALA A 72 -0.95 -3.05 -11.41
C ALA A 72 -1.07 -4.17 -12.47
N SER A 73 0.05 -4.76 -12.89
CA SER A 73 0.06 -5.88 -13.83
C SER A 73 -0.55 -7.17 -13.26
N THR A 74 -0.29 -7.50 -11.99
CA THR A 74 -0.78 -8.74 -11.36
C THR A 74 -2.22 -8.61 -10.89
N LEU A 75 -2.54 -7.56 -10.14
CA LEU A 75 -3.86 -7.36 -9.57
C LEU A 75 -4.88 -6.90 -10.61
N GLY A 76 -4.48 -6.20 -11.67
CA GLY A 76 -5.38 -5.78 -12.75
C GLY A 76 -6.06 -6.95 -13.46
N ARG A 77 -5.53 -8.17 -13.33
CA ARG A 77 -6.13 -9.42 -13.83
C ARG A 77 -6.98 -10.14 -12.78
N SER A 78 -6.91 -9.72 -11.52
CA SER A 78 -7.57 -10.36 -10.38
C SER A 78 -8.93 -9.73 -10.08
N LYS A 79 -9.98 -10.29 -10.70
CA LYS A 79 -11.38 -9.88 -10.43
C LYS A 79 -11.77 -10.06 -8.96
N SER A 80 -11.21 -11.08 -8.30
CA SER A 80 -11.49 -11.34 -6.88
C SER A 80 -10.91 -10.25 -5.98
N PHE A 81 -9.71 -9.75 -6.27
CA PHE A 81 -9.12 -8.65 -5.50
C PHE A 81 -9.88 -7.34 -5.75
N GLN A 82 -10.22 -7.04 -7.01
CA GLN A 82 -11.03 -5.87 -7.34
C GLN A 82 -12.35 -5.86 -6.57
N GLN A 83 -13.05 -7.01 -6.52
CA GLN A 83 -14.30 -7.12 -5.78
C GLN A 83 -14.09 -6.90 -4.27
N GLN A 84 -13.08 -7.52 -3.67
CA GLN A 84 -12.78 -7.32 -2.24
C GLN A 84 -12.45 -5.86 -1.93
N LEU A 85 -11.71 -5.17 -2.79
CA LEU A 85 -11.38 -3.75 -2.61
C LEU A 85 -12.65 -2.88 -2.69
N GLN A 86 -13.53 -3.15 -3.66
CA GLN A 86 -14.80 -2.42 -3.79
C GLN A 86 -15.74 -2.68 -2.60
N ASP A 87 -15.84 -3.93 -2.15
CA ASP A 87 -16.66 -4.28 -0.99
C ASP A 87 -16.13 -3.59 0.28
N TYR A 88 -14.82 -3.49 0.41
CA TYR A 88 -14.18 -2.74 1.49
C TYR A 88 -14.45 -1.24 1.40
N GLN A 89 -14.33 -0.64 0.20
CA GLN A 89 -14.62 0.79 0.00
C GLN A 89 -16.08 1.15 0.29
N ARG A 90 -17.03 0.21 0.11
CA ARG A 90 -18.44 0.40 0.45
C ARG A 90 -18.73 0.31 1.95
N SER A 91 -17.92 -0.43 2.70
CA SER A 91 -18.09 -0.64 4.14
C SER A 91 -16.73 -0.66 4.86
N PRO A 92 -15.99 0.46 4.87
CA PRO A 92 -14.64 0.54 5.42
C PRO A 92 -14.58 0.28 6.94
N GLU A 93 -15.70 0.44 7.64
CA GLU A 93 -15.91 0.08 9.04
C GLU A 93 -15.87 -1.43 9.30
N ASN A 94 -15.99 -2.26 8.27
CA ASN A 94 -15.89 -3.71 8.40
C ASN A 94 -14.43 -4.17 8.52
N VAL A 95 -13.90 -4.02 9.74
CA VAL A 95 -12.50 -4.32 10.10
C VAL A 95 -12.11 -5.78 9.78
N ALA A 96 -13.07 -6.70 9.72
CA ALA A 96 -12.81 -8.11 9.39
C ALA A 96 -12.37 -8.33 7.93
N GLN A 97 -12.65 -7.39 7.02
CA GLN A 97 -12.23 -7.48 5.62
C GLN A 97 -10.76 -7.08 5.43
N LEU A 98 -10.21 -6.22 6.29
CA LEU A 98 -8.85 -5.71 6.18
C LEU A 98 -7.78 -6.81 6.18
N PRO A 99 -7.75 -7.75 7.14
CA PRO A 99 -6.75 -8.83 7.12
C PRO A 99 -6.80 -9.64 5.83
N ARG A 100 -8.02 -9.99 5.37
CA ARG A 100 -8.22 -10.77 4.14
C ARG A 100 -7.72 -10.02 2.91
N LEU A 101 -7.97 -8.72 2.84
CA LEU A 101 -7.54 -7.88 1.72
C LEU A 101 -6.01 -7.75 1.68
N LEU A 102 -5.38 -7.56 2.85
CA LEU A 102 -3.92 -7.51 2.99
C LEU A 102 -3.27 -8.85 2.64
N ASP A 103 -3.85 -9.97 3.07
CA ASP A 103 -3.36 -11.31 2.73
C ASP A 103 -3.50 -11.60 1.23
N THR A 104 -4.64 -11.24 0.63
CA THR A 104 -4.85 -11.40 -0.82
C THR A 104 -3.89 -10.52 -1.62
N LEU A 105 -3.65 -9.29 -1.18
CA LEU A 105 -2.66 -8.40 -1.79
C LEU A 105 -1.27 -9.05 -1.78
N ARG A 106 -0.84 -9.54 -0.62
CA ARG A 106 0.48 -10.19 -0.44
C ARG A 106 0.60 -11.47 -1.27
N SER A 107 -0.44 -12.31 -1.29
CA SER A 107 -0.42 -13.56 -2.04
C SER A 107 -0.40 -13.34 -3.55
N THR A 108 -1.07 -12.30 -4.04
CA THR A 108 -1.20 -12.03 -5.48
C THR A 108 0.01 -11.27 -6.04
N ALA A 109 0.67 -10.46 -5.20
CA ALA A 109 1.81 -9.65 -5.62
C ALA A 109 3.04 -10.47 -5.99
N ALA A 110 3.24 -11.66 -5.39
CA ALA A 110 4.49 -12.42 -5.43
C ALA A 110 5.74 -11.57 -5.07
N LEU A 111 5.54 -10.47 -4.33
CA LEU A 111 6.58 -9.55 -3.89
C LEU A 111 7.01 -9.90 -2.46
N PRO A 112 8.28 -9.70 -2.09
CA PRO A 112 8.75 -9.82 -0.72
C PRO A 112 8.19 -8.66 0.12
N MET A 113 6.91 -8.76 0.48
CA MET A 113 6.14 -7.72 1.15
C MET A 113 5.57 -8.27 2.45
N ASP A 114 5.89 -7.58 3.55
CA ASP A 114 5.31 -7.88 4.84
C ASP A 114 3.98 -7.13 5.02
N GLN A 115 3.34 -7.31 6.17
CA GLN A 115 2.01 -6.75 6.41
C GLN A 115 2.04 -5.22 6.61
N ALA A 116 3.14 -4.64 7.08
CA ALA A 116 3.28 -3.18 7.20
C ALA A 116 3.44 -2.53 5.83
N MET A 117 4.31 -3.08 4.98
CA MET A 117 4.46 -2.67 3.59
C MET A 117 3.15 -2.81 2.81
N ALA A 118 2.43 -3.93 2.98
CA ALA A 118 1.12 -4.15 2.36
C ALA A 118 0.08 -3.13 2.80
N THR A 119 0.14 -2.67 4.06
CA THR A 119 -0.75 -1.61 4.57
C THR A 119 -0.53 -0.30 3.83
N LEU A 120 0.72 0.11 3.58
CA LEU A 120 1.01 1.34 2.82
C LEU A 120 0.50 1.25 1.37
N VAL A 121 0.68 0.09 0.73
CA VAL A 121 0.14 -0.12 -0.62
C VAL A 121 -1.38 -0.11 -0.60
N LEU A 122 -2.03 -0.73 0.38
CA LEU A 122 -3.48 -0.69 0.50
C LEU A 122 -3.98 0.75 0.67
N LEU A 123 -3.34 1.58 1.50
CA LEU A 123 -3.67 3.00 1.64
C LEU A 123 -3.54 3.75 0.32
N HIS A 124 -2.54 3.43 -0.51
CA HIS A 124 -2.42 3.96 -1.86
C HIS A 124 -3.60 3.54 -2.75
N LEU A 125 -3.95 2.25 -2.77
CA LEU A 125 -5.05 1.70 -3.56
C LEU A 125 -6.41 2.25 -3.15
N LEU A 126 -6.61 2.58 -1.88
CA LEU A 126 -7.85 3.20 -1.40
C LEU A 126 -7.98 4.65 -1.87
N ARG A 127 -6.87 5.31 -2.20
CA ARG A 127 -6.83 6.71 -2.64
C ARG A 127 -6.86 6.86 -4.16
N VAL A 128 -6.48 5.82 -4.91
CA VAL A 128 -6.44 5.83 -6.38
C VAL A 128 -7.59 5.01 -6.94
N ASP A 129 -8.29 5.53 -7.95
CA ASP A 129 -9.31 4.76 -8.67
C ASP A 129 -8.70 3.48 -9.25
N TRP A 130 -9.37 2.34 -9.04
CA TRP A 130 -8.89 1.03 -9.48
C TRP A 130 -8.48 0.98 -10.96
N ASP A 131 -9.31 1.56 -11.83
CA ASP A 131 -9.06 1.57 -13.28
C ASP A 131 -7.85 2.43 -13.63
N ARG A 132 -7.63 3.55 -12.92
CA ARG A 132 -6.44 4.39 -13.08
C ARG A 132 -5.19 3.67 -12.59
N PHE A 133 -5.29 2.98 -11.46
CA PHE A 133 -4.20 2.17 -10.93
C PHE A 133 -3.77 1.10 -11.95
N CYS A 134 -4.72 0.34 -12.50
CA CYS A 134 -4.40 -0.71 -13.46
C CYS A 134 -3.91 -0.17 -14.81
N ALA A 135 -4.38 1.00 -15.25
CA ALA A 135 -3.91 1.65 -16.47
C ALA A 135 -2.45 2.13 -16.39
N SER A 136 -1.89 2.23 -15.18
CA SER A 136 -0.48 2.60 -14.95
C SER A 136 0.51 1.44 -15.14
N ALA A 137 0.02 0.21 -15.35
CA ALA A 137 0.87 -0.94 -15.61
C ALA A 137 1.67 -0.75 -16.92
N PRO A 138 3.00 -0.95 -16.91
CA PRO A 138 3.76 -1.00 -18.16
C PRO A 138 3.29 -2.22 -18.98
N GLY A 139 2.93 -1.96 -20.24
CA GLY A 139 2.48 -2.97 -21.20
C GLY A 139 3.60 -3.87 -21.70
#